data_AF-A0ABD4SVX2-F1
#
_entry.id   AF-A0ABD4SVX2-F1
#
_cell.length_a   1.000
_cell.length_b   1.000
_cell.length_c   1.000
_cell.angle_alpha   90.00
_cell.angle_beta   90.00
_cell.angle_gamma   90.00
#
_symmetry.space_group_name_H-M   'P 1'
#
loop_
_entity.id
_entity.type
_entity.pdbx_description
1 polymer ?
#
loop_
_entity_poly.entity_id
_entity_poly.type
_entity_poly.pdbx_seq_one_letter_code
_entity_poly.pdbx_strand_id
1 'polypeptide(L)' 'MAVAKKPATPKDGAEAAPDVVAVQVRALTERFRRAGREFTREPVMIPRDELSDAELKQLLDEPLLAVEIVAGEV' A
#
# COMPACT_ATOMS: atom_id res chain seq x y z
N MET A 1 -4.60 45.81 -19.82
CA MET A 1 -5.10 45.41 -18.49
C MET A 1 -6.27 44.45 -18.69
N ALA A 2 -6.32 43.39 -17.85
CA ALA A 2 -7.47 42.51 -17.58
C ALA A 2 -7.85 41.52 -18.73
N VAL A 3 -8.03 40.20 -18.57
CA VAL A 3 -8.04 39.27 -17.42
C VAL A 3 -7.67 37.85 -17.93
N ALA A 4 -6.92 37.14 -17.09
CA ALA A 4 -6.78 35.68 -16.87
C ALA A 4 -7.99 34.78 -17.26
N LYS A 5 -7.92 33.45 -17.43
CA LYS A 5 -6.91 32.36 -17.36
C LYS A 5 -7.59 31.10 -17.97
N LYS A 6 -6.76 30.15 -18.41
CA LYS A 6 -7.06 28.80 -18.98
C LYS A 6 -8.21 28.00 -18.30
N PRO A 7 -8.90 27.11 -19.04
CA PRO A 7 -9.80 26.10 -18.49
C PRO A 7 -9.05 24.80 -18.14
N ALA A 8 -9.42 24.13 -17.04
CA ALA A 8 -9.21 22.70 -16.77
C ALA A 8 -9.96 22.31 -15.47
N THR A 9 -11.13 21.66 -15.57
CA THR A 9 -11.39 20.22 -15.28
C THR A 9 -11.44 19.86 -13.78
N PRO A 10 -12.17 18.81 -13.37
CA PRO A 10 -13.21 18.91 -12.38
C PRO A 10 -12.70 18.49 -11.00
N LYS A 11 -13.36 19.08 -10.00
CA LYS A 11 -13.38 18.72 -8.59
C LYS A 11 -13.26 17.18 -8.41
N ASP A 12 -12.12 16.75 -7.86
CA ASP A 12 -11.82 15.42 -7.35
C ASP A 12 -13.09 14.70 -6.89
N GLY A 13 -13.51 13.72 -7.67
CA GLY A 13 -14.29 12.62 -7.13
C GLY A 13 -13.34 11.87 -6.21
N ALA A 14 -13.53 12.02 -4.90
CA ALA A 14 -13.01 11.07 -3.94
C ALA A 14 -13.70 9.71 -4.22
N GLU A 15 -13.20 9.00 -5.22
CA GLU A 15 -13.35 7.56 -5.32
C GLU A 15 -12.80 7.04 -4.00
N ALA A 16 -13.69 6.57 -3.12
CA ALA A 16 -13.31 5.98 -1.86
C ALA A 16 -12.24 4.94 -2.16
N ALA A 17 -11.00 5.24 -1.79
CA ALA A 17 -9.91 4.30 -1.97
C ALA A 17 -10.38 3.00 -1.32
N PRO A 18 -10.28 1.85 -2.00
CA PRO A 18 -10.69 0.58 -1.42
C PRO A 18 -10.06 0.47 -0.04
N ASP A 19 -10.89 0.33 1.00
CA ASP A 19 -10.42 0.29 2.37
C ASP A 19 -9.49 -0.93 2.47
N VAL A 20 -8.19 -0.66 2.57
CA VAL A 20 -7.18 -1.70 2.62
C VAL A 20 -7.36 -2.40 3.95
N VAL A 21 -7.94 -3.60 3.93
CA VAL A 21 -8.19 -4.35 5.17
C VAL A 21 -6.93 -5.10 5.62
N ALA A 22 -6.12 -5.54 4.67
CA ALA A 22 -4.89 -6.26 4.93
C ALA A 22 -3.91 -6.15 3.76
N VAL A 23 -2.66 -6.51 4.04
CA VAL A 23 -1.62 -6.73 3.04
C VAL A 23 -1.07 -8.13 3.23
N GLN A 24 -1.05 -8.89 2.14
CA GLN A 24 -0.35 -10.16 2.09
C GLN A 24 1.09 -9.90 1.65
N VAL A 25 2.05 -10.40 2.41
CA VAL A 25 3.48 -10.19 2.14
C VAL A 25 4.18 -11.55 2.13
N ARG A 26 4.98 -11.81 1.10
CA ARG A 26 5.90 -12.95 1.05
C ARG A 26 7.29 -12.48 0.63
N ALA A 27 8.33 -13.12 1.15
CA ALA A 27 9.69 -12.90 0.68
C ALA A 27 9.95 -13.72 -0.59
N LEU A 28 10.69 -13.11 -1.53
CA LEU A 28 11.21 -13.82 -2.70
C LEU A 28 12.50 -14.60 -2.38
N THR A 29 13.08 -14.35 -1.20
CA THR A 29 14.23 -15.06 -0.64
C THR A 29 13.78 -16.10 0.41
N GLU A 30 14.70 -16.93 0.90
CA GLU A 30 14.39 -17.92 1.96
C GLU A 30 13.91 -17.26 3.26
N ARG A 31 14.51 -16.11 3.59
CA ARG A 31 14.20 -15.30 4.76
C ARG A 31 14.56 -13.84 4.48
N PHE A 32 13.70 -12.92 4.87
CA PHE A 32 13.91 -11.49 4.78
C PHE A 32 13.32 -10.79 6.00
N ARG A 33 13.89 -9.66 6.43
CA ARG A 33 13.40 -8.93 7.60
C ARG A 33 13.17 -7.46 7.26
N ARG A 34 11.95 -6.97 7.44
CA ARG A 34 11.56 -5.57 7.19
C ARG A 34 10.45 -5.15 8.14
N ALA A 35 10.39 -3.86 8.49
CA ALA A 35 9.38 -3.34 9.42
C ALA A 35 9.29 -4.15 10.73
N GLY A 36 10.44 -4.57 11.27
CA GLY A 36 10.51 -5.41 12.48
C GLY A 36 10.05 -6.87 12.32
N ARG A 37 9.39 -7.22 11.21
CA ARG A 37 8.82 -8.54 10.90
C ARG A 37 9.76 -9.36 10.03
N GLU A 38 9.74 -10.67 10.23
CA GLU A 38 10.43 -11.64 9.36
C GLU A 38 9.43 -12.22 8.36
N PHE A 39 9.81 -12.23 7.09
CA PHE A 39 9.06 -12.82 5.99
C PHE A 39 9.88 -13.95 5.39
N THR A 40 9.20 -15.03 5.01
CA THR A 40 9.79 -16.17 4.30
C THR A 40 9.06 -16.34 2.99
N ARG A 41 9.33 -17.44 2.27
CA ARG A 41 8.58 -17.79 1.06
C ARG A 41 7.10 -18.05 1.31
N GLU A 42 6.70 -18.25 2.56
CA GLU A 42 5.30 -18.42 2.94
C GLU A 42 4.61 -17.05 3.01
N PRO A 43 3.47 -16.86 2.32
CA PRO A 43 2.74 -15.61 2.38
C PRO A 43 2.10 -15.42 3.76
N VAL A 44 2.34 -14.24 4.34
CA VAL A 44 1.79 -13.82 5.62
C VAL A 44 0.80 -12.69 5.38
N MET A 45 -0.42 -12.85 5.86
CA MET A 45 -1.42 -11.80 5.83
C MET A 45 -1.26 -10.91 7.06
N ILE A 46 -1.10 -9.61 6.85
CA ILE A 46 -0.96 -8.61 7.90
C ILE A 46 -2.15 -7.64 7.78
N PRO A 47 -2.98 -7.50 8.83
CA PRO A 47 -4.04 -6.49 8.87
C PRO A 47 -3.45 -5.08 8.70
N ARG A 48 -4.14 -4.20 7.99
CA ARG A 48 -3.70 -2.81 7.82
C ARG A 48 -3.60 -2.07 9.15
N ASP A 49 -4.44 -2.44 10.13
CA ASP A 49 -4.45 -1.86 11.48
C ASP A 49 -3.17 -2.18 12.27
N GLU A 50 -2.51 -3.31 11.96
CA GLU A 50 -1.25 -3.71 12.59
C GLU A 50 -0.01 -3.11 11.91
N LEU A 51 -0.19 -2.33 10.85
CA LEU A 51 0.90 -1.68 10.12
C LEU A 51 0.78 -0.18 10.21
N SER A 52 1.88 0.47 10.56
CA SER A 52 1.99 1.91 10.38
C SER A 52 2.12 2.26 8.89
N ASP A 53 1.69 3.44 8.47
CA ASP A 53 1.87 3.94 7.09
C ASP A 53 3.34 3.86 6.63
N ALA A 54 4.28 4.13 7.56
CA ALA A 54 5.71 4.01 7.31
C ALA A 54 6.13 2.56 7.04
N GLU A 55 5.57 1.59 7.78
CA GLU A 55 5.88 0.17 7.61
C GLU A 55 5.28 -0.36 6.31
N LEU A 56 4.02 -0.04 6.02
CA LEU A 56 3.38 -0.37 4.76
C LEU A 56 4.19 0.17 3.58
N LYS A 57 4.62 1.43 3.65
CA LYS A 57 5.46 2.03 2.62
C LYS A 57 6.78 1.27 2.46
N GLN A 58 7.44 0.89 3.56
CA GLN A 58 8.68 0.09 3.47
C GLN A 58 8.47 -1.28 2.83
N LEU A 59 7.33 -1.91 3.08
CA LEU A 59 7.01 -3.20 2.47
C LEU A 59 6.77 -3.06 0.96
N LEU A 60 6.01 -2.03 0.56
CA LEU A 60 5.71 -1.75 -0.85
C LEU A 60 6.93 -1.30 -1.66
N ASP A 61 7.88 -0.61 -1.02
CA ASP A 61 9.10 -0.10 -1.66
C ASP A 61 10.19 -1.19 -1.79
N GLU A 62 10.05 -2.31 -1.09
CA GLU A 62 11.06 -3.37 -1.04
C GLU A 62 10.91 -4.37 -2.20
N PRO A 63 11.83 -4.41 -3.18
CA PRO A 63 11.70 -5.28 -4.36
C PRO A 63 11.89 -6.77 -4.06
N LEU A 64 12.45 -7.12 -2.90
CA LEU A 64 12.63 -8.51 -2.46
C LEU A 64 11.39 -9.08 -1.75
N LEU A 65 10.36 -8.26 -1.55
CA LEU A 65 9.07 -8.67 -1.02
C LEU A 65 8.02 -8.58 -2.13
N ALA A 66 7.20 -9.62 -2.24
CA ALA A 66 5.96 -9.52 -2.99
C ALA A 66 4.85 -9.14 -2.01
N VAL A 67 4.27 -7.97 -2.23
CA VAL A 67 3.20 -7.40 -1.41
C VAL A 67 1.94 -7.29 -2.25
N GLU A 68 0.85 -7.87 -1.75
CA GLU A 68 -0.47 -7.83 -2.36
C GLU A 68 -1.43 -7.11 -1.40
N ILE A 69 -2.05 -6.03 -1.89
CA ILE A 69 -3.04 -5.28 -1.12
C ILE A 69 -4.38 -6.02 -1.20
N VAL A 70 -4.91 -6.41 -0.05
CA VAL A 70 -6.24 -7.01 0.08
C VAL A 70 -7.21 -5.90 0.46
N ALA A 71 -8.05 -5.52 -0.49
CA ALA A 71 -9.19 -4.64 -0.26
C ALA A 71 -10.35 -5.47 0.31
N GLY A 72 -11.00 -4.97 1.34
CA GLY A 72 -12.26 -5.54 1.82
C GLY A 72 -13.40 -4.86 1.11
N GLU A 73 -14.32 -5.63 0.52
CA GLU A 73 -15.63 -5.11 0.16
C GLU A 73 -16.40 -4.87 1.47
N VAL A 74 -16.72 -3.61 1.76
CA VAL A 74 -17.61 -3.20 2.86
C VAL A 74 -19.07 -3.35 2.47
#